data_AF-A0AA36H521-F1
#
_entry.id   AF-A0AA36H521-F1
#
_cell.length_a   1.000
_cell.length_b   1.000
_cell.length_c   1.000
_cell.angle_alpha   90.00
_cell.angle_beta   90.00
_cell.angle_gamma   90.00
#
_symmetry.space_group_name_H-M   'P 1'
#
loop_
_entity.id
_entity.type
_entity.pdbx_description
1 polymer ?
#
loop_
_entity_poly.entity_id
_entity_poly.type
_entity_poly.pdbx_seq_one_letter_code
_entity_poly.pdbx_strand_id
1 'polypeptide(L)'
;MVYEVVHKEPLYRVYSASKVSFANVIKTIFDAIRVLLPLVIIFSTHGLWKKTGTYRERPHVTFEGKYLILLETNDGLIYTSTLPVLNTADPSHFTMSEVQQQWIREENQDSEFIMNIWLPSMGNFPKNLVFFVFFKYRLDYHSDVEAEVVLHDSLQVAGNTSAATILGRMTADQKEPFRWRERYLLFDPDRRDAEHYKPIEIATRAIKQPFNVRLDR
;
A
#
# COMPACT_ATOMS: atom_id res chain seq x y z
N MET A 1 92.74 21.43 -40.85
CA MET A 1 92.00 20.16 -40.67
C MET A 1 90.69 20.49 -39.99
N VAL A 2 89.57 20.24 -40.67
CA VAL A 2 88.22 20.42 -40.12
C VAL A 2 87.74 19.03 -39.72
N TYR A 3 87.45 18.82 -38.44
CA TYR A 3 86.92 17.56 -37.95
C TYR A 3 85.40 17.58 -38.09
N GLU A 4 84.84 16.64 -38.84
CA GLU A 4 83.40 16.43 -38.94
C GLU A 4 82.93 15.59 -37.75
N VAL A 5 82.03 16.14 -36.93
CA VAL A 5 81.51 15.49 -35.73
C VAL A 5 80.43 14.49 -36.14
N VAL A 6 80.78 13.20 -36.18
CA VAL A 6 79.94 12.09 -36.68
C VAL A 6 78.81 11.69 -35.72
N HIS A 7 78.89 12.03 -34.43
CA HIS A 7 77.83 11.73 -33.48
C HIS A 7 77.78 12.74 -32.33
N LYS A 8 76.57 13.20 -31.98
CA LYS A 8 76.30 14.08 -30.85
C LYS A 8 75.09 13.52 -30.10
N GLU A 9 75.31 13.00 -28.90
CA GLU A 9 74.21 12.56 -28.06
C GLU A 9 73.45 13.78 -27.50
N PRO A 10 72.11 13.78 -27.54
CA PRO A 10 71.33 14.86 -26.95
C PRO A 10 71.48 14.83 -25.42
N LEU A 11 71.95 15.95 -24.88
CA LEU A 11 72.15 16.11 -23.44
C LEU A 11 70.79 16.39 -22.78
N TYR A 12 70.15 15.35 -22.27
CA TYR A 12 68.88 15.48 -21.55
C TYR A 12 69.12 16.07 -20.16
N ARG A 13 68.76 17.34 -19.97
CA ARG A 13 68.82 18.00 -18.67
C ARG A 13 67.45 17.92 -18.01
N VAL A 14 67.33 17.10 -16.96
CA VAL A 14 66.10 17.02 -16.16
C VAL A 14 66.10 18.20 -15.18
N TYR A 15 65.28 19.20 -15.48
CA TYR A 15 65.10 20.34 -14.59
C TYR A 15 64.16 19.94 -13.45
N SER A 16 64.70 19.85 -12.22
CA SER A 16 63.89 19.67 -11.02
C SER A 16 63.46 21.03 -10.49
N ALA A 17 62.15 21.29 -10.44
CA ALA A 17 61.62 22.54 -9.88
C ALA A 17 61.73 22.53 -8.35
N SER A 18 62.06 23.69 -7.76
CA SER A 18 62.05 23.87 -6.30
C SER A 18 60.65 23.60 -5.74
N LYS A 19 60.57 22.81 -4.67
CA LYS A 19 59.32 22.48 -3.96
C LYS A 19 58.62 23.73 -3.39
N VAL A 20 59.37 24.82 -3.17
CA VAL A 20 58.89 26.10 -2.65
C VAL A 20 58.96 27.16 -3.76
N SER A 21 58.20 26.94 -4.83
CA SER A 21 58.02 27.89 -5.93
C SER A 21 56.54 28.26 -6.05
N PHE A 22 56.26 29.49 -6.46
CA PHE A 22 54.90 29.98 -6.70
C PHE A 22 54.12 29.09 -7.68
N ALA A 23 54.80 28.56 -8.70
CA ALA A 23 54.20 27.61 -9.65
C ALA A 23 53.75 26.31 -8.97
N ASN A 24 54.49 25.81 -7.98
CA ASN A 24 54.14 24.59 -7.24
C ASN A 24 52.95 24.83 -6.30
N VAL A 25 52.83 26.04 -5.73
CA VAL A 25 51.67 26.44 -4.93
C VAL A 25 50.42 26.48 -5.81
N ILE A 26 50.48 27.14 -6.96
CA ILE A 26 49.37 27.18 -7.92
C ILE A 26 48.96 25.76 -8.33
N LYS A 27 49.93 24.91 -8.71
CA LYS A 27 49.67 23.51 -9.04
C LYS A 27 48.97 22.78 -7.90
N THR A 28 49.45 22.93 -6.67
CA THR A 28 48.86 22.29 -5.48
C THR A 28 47.42 22.75 -5.25
N ILE A 29 47.12 24.04 -5.46
CA ILE A 29 45.76 24.58 -5.36
C ILE A 29 44.85 23.97 -6.44
N PHE A 30 45.31 23.90 -7.70
CA PHE A 30 44.54 23.28 -8.78
C PHE A 30 44.34 21.78 -8.55
N ASP A 31 45.35 21.07 -8.06
CA ASP A 31 45.24 19.64 -7.70
C ASP A 31 44.26 19.46 -6.53
N ALA A 32 44.27 20.34 -5.52
CA ALA A 32 43.32 20.33 -4.43
C ALA A 32 41.89 20.62 -4.91
N ILE A 33 41.68 21.62 -5.77
CA ILE A 33 40.37 21.91 -6.37
C ILE A 33 39.90 20.71 -7.19
N ARG A 34 40.76 20.09 -7.99
CA ARG A 34 40.43 18.92 -8.80
C ARG A 34 39.92 17.74 -7.96
N VAL A 35 40.43 17.57 -6.74
CA VAL A 35 40.01 16.50 -5.82
C VAL A 35 38.79 16.92 -4.98
N LEU A 36 38.77 18.14 -4.45
CA LEU A 36 37.74 18.60 -3.52
C LEU A 36 36.44 19.01 -4.21
N LEU A 37 36.52 19.62 -5.40
CA LEU A 37 35.35 20.09 -6.14
C LEU A 37 34.32 18.99 -6.45
N PRO A 38 34.69 17.82 -7.02
CA PRO A 38 33.74 16.74 -7.20
C PRO A 38 33.17 16.22 -5.88
N LEU A 39 33.95 16.21 -4.79
CA LEU A 39 33.49 15.76 -3.47
C LEU A 39 32.45 16.71 -2.86
N VAL A 40 32.66 18.04 -2.98
CA VAL A 40 31.68 19.06 -2.57
C VAL A 40 30.41 18.97 -3.40
N ILE A 41 30.53 18.82 -4.72
CA ILE A 41 29.36 18.66 -5.62
C ILE A 41 28.57 17.41 -5.22
N ILE A 42 29.25 16.29 -4.99
CA ILE A 42 28.62 15.03 -4.58
C ILE A 42 27.91 15.18 -3.23
N PHE A 43 28.53 15.84 -2.25
CA PHE A 43 27.94 16.04 -0.93
C PHE A 43 26.74 16.99 -0.99
N SER A 44 26.85 18.10 -1.74
CA SER A 44 25.79 19.08 -1.94
C SER A 44 24.59 18.52 -2.73
N THR A 45 24.84 17.71 -3.74
CA THR A 45 23.79 17.04 -4.53
C THR A 45 23.23 15.80 -3.82
N HIS A 46 23.81 15.40 -2.68
CA HIS A 46 23.54 14.14 -1.98
C HIS A 46 23.62 12.92 -2.93
N GLY A 47 24.62 12.90 -3.81
CA GLY A 47 24.68 12.04 -5.01
C GLY A 47 25.27 10.64 -4.82
N LEU A 48 25.65 10.23 -3.61
CA LEU A 48 26.24 8.90 -3.36
C LEU A 48 25.27 7.86 -2.78
N TRP A 49 24.12 8.29 -2.26
CA TRP A 49 23.21 7.43 -1.53
C TRP A 49 21.88 7.33 -2.24
N LYS A 50 21.34 6.10 -2.35
CA LYS A 50 20.00 5.86 -2.87
C LYS A 50 18.99 6.53 -1.92
N LYS A 51 18.34 7.61 -2.38
CA LYS A 51 17.38 8.37 -1.57
C LYS A 51 16.00 7.72 -1.50
N THR A 52 15.56 7.15 -2.61
CA THR A 52 14.25 6.54 -2.75
C THR A 52 14.37 5.20 -3.46
N GLY A 53 13.54 4.26 -3.06
CA GLY A 53 13.35 3.00 -3.74
C GLY A 53 11.85 2.72 -3.82
N THR A 54 11.38 2.36 -5.00
CA THR A 54 10.04 1.82 -5.16
C THR A 54 10.11 0.32 -4.96
N TYR A 55 9.28 -0.18 -4.05
CA TYR A 55 9.20 -1.59 -3.72
C TYR A 55 7.75 -2.04 -3.91
N ARG A 56 7.57 -3.24 -4.43
CA ARG A 56 6.28 -3.88 -4.53
C ARG A 56 6.24 -4.98 -3.49
N GLU A 57 5.30 -4.87 -2.57
CA GLU A 57 5.04 -5.88 -1.55
C GLU A 57 3.64 -6.44 -1.75
N ARG A 58 3.47 -7.72 -1.42
CA ARG A 58 2.18 -8.38 -1.42
C ARG A 58 1.66 -8.44 0.03
N PRO A 59 0.55 -7.76 0.37
CA PRO A 59 0.01 -7.80 1.73
C PRO A 59 -0.53 -9.19 2.07
N HIS A 60 -0.38 -9.56 3.33
CA HIS A 60 -1.11 -10.67 3.91
C HIS A 60 -2.52 -10.20 4.27
N VAL A 61 -3.52 -10.73 3.57
CA VAL A 61 -4.93 -10.39 3.77
C VAL A 61 -5.62 -11.54 4.50
N THR A 62 -6.16 -11.25 5.67
CA THR A 62 -6.89 -12.21 6.49
C THR A 62 -8.32 -11.72 6.71
N PHE A 63 -9.29 -12.61 6.55
CA PHE A 63 -10.68 -12.33 6.90
C PHE A 63 -10.91 -12.71 8.36
N GLU A 64 -11.39 -11.76 9.16
CA GLU A 64 -11.64 -11.99 10.58
C GLU A 64 -13.06 -12.54 10.88
N GLY A 65 -13.86 -12.86 9.85
CA GLY A 65 -15.25 -13.27 10.04
C GLY A 65 -16.19 -12.12 10.40
N LYS A 66 -15.70 -10.88 10.31
CA LYS A 66 -16.48 -9.66 10.55
C LYS A 66 -17.16 -9.24 9.26
N TYR A 67 -18.48 -9.11 9.28
CA TYR A 67 -19.25 -8.56 8.15
C TYR A 67 -20.55 -7.90 8.61
N LEU A 68 -21.06 -7.02 7.77
CA LEU A 68 -22.37 -6.38 7.86
C LEU A 68 -22.96 -6.34 6.46
N ILE A 69 -24.17 -6.86 6.29
CA ILE A 69 -24.88 -6.88 5.01
C ILE A 69 -26.27 -6.31 5.25
N LEU A 70 -26.68 -5.42 4.36
CA LEU A 70 -27.97 -4.77 4.34
C LEU A 70 -28.74 -5.25 3.12
N LEU A 71 -29.97 -5.66 3.33
CA LEU A 71 -30.87 -6.21 2.34
C LEU A 71 -32.12 -5.34 2.28
N GLU A 72 -32.31 -4.67 1.16
CA GLU A 72 -33.51 -3.87 0.93
C GLU A 72 -34.58 -4.77 0.29
N THR A 73 -35.66 -5.03 1.04
CA THR A 73 -36.81 -5.80 0.57
C THR A 73 -38.02 -4.88 0.37
N ASN A 74 -39.10 -5.37 -0.24
CA ASN A 74 -40.33 -4.60 -0.41
C ASN A 74 -40.97 -4.20 0.93
N ASP A 75 -40.81 -5.03 1.96
CA ASP A 75 -41.46 -4.87 3.25
C ASP A 75 -40.57 -4.13 4.27
N GLY A 76 -39.34 -3.78 3.91
CA GLY A 76 -38.42 -3.04 4.75
C GLY A 76 -36.94 -3.41 4.56
N LEU A 77 -36.10 -2.80 5.38
CA LEU A 77 -34.67 -3.06 5.45
C LEU A 77 -34.41 -4.21 6.43
N ILE A 78 -33.73 -5.25 5.97
CA ILE A 78 -33.26 -6.37 6.79
C ILE A 78 -31.73 -6.29 6.81
N TYR A 79 -31.11 -6.69 7.91
CA TYR A 79 -29.66 -6.78 7.97
C TYR A 79 -29.17 -8.10 8.54
N THR A 80 -27.95 -8.47 8.16
CA THR A 80 -27.18 -9.52 8.81
C THR A 80 -25.85 -8.93 9.26
N SER A 81 -25.38 -9.30 10.44
CA SER A 81 -24.06 -8.86 10.90
C SER A 81 -23.47 -9.83 11.90
N THR A 82 -22.14 -9.90 11.96
CA THR A 82 -21.42 -10.59 13.03
C THR A 82 -20.99 -9.64 14.15
N LEU A 83 -21.46 -8.38 14.11
CA LEU A 83 -21.18 -7.35 15.09
C LEU A 83 -22.21 -7.40 16.22
N PRO A 84 -21.82 -7.83 17.45
CA PRO A 84 -22.79 -8.06 18.53
C PRO A 84 -23.51 -6.78 18.97
N VAL A 85 -22.84 -5.62 18.87
CA VAL A 85 -23.42 -4.32 19.22
C VAL A 85 -24.60 -3.95 18.31
N LEU A 86 -24.51 -4.26 17.01
CA LEU A 86 -25.63 -4.03 16.08
C LEU A 86 -26.74 -5.05 16.29
N ASN A 87 -26.40 -6.32 16.49
CA ASN A 87 -27.39 -7.40 16.64
C ASN A 87 -28.25 -7.22 17.90
N THR A 88 -27.71 -6.57 18.93
CA THR A 88 -28.46 -6.27 20.17
C THR A 88 -29.30 -5.00 20.08
N ALA A 89 -28.94 -4.06 19.19
CA ALA A 89 -29.64 -2.79 19.06
C ALA A 89 -30.97 -2.90 18.29
N ASP A 90 -31.05 -3.76 17.27
CA ASP A 90 -32.27 -3.97 16.46
C ASP A 90 -32.51 -5.45 16.13
N PRO A 91 -32.92 -6.25 17.13
CA PRO A 91 -33.13 -7.68 16.93
C PRO A 91 -34.31 -8.01 15.98
N SER A 92 -35.22 -7.07 15.74
CA SER A 92 -36.41 -7.26 14.89
C SER A 92 -36.08 -7.44 13.41
N HIS A 93 -35.07 -6.72 12.90
CA HIS A 93 -34.68 -6.75 11.48
C HIS A 93 -33.44 -7.62 11.22
N PHE A 94 -32.96 -8.32 12.25
CA PHE A 94 -31.78 -9.16 12.16
C PHE A 94 -32.11 -10.53 11.54
N THR A 95 -31.30 -10.93 10.56
CA THR A 95 -31.31 -12.28 9.97
C THR A 95 -29.90 -12.83 9.87
N MET A 96 -29.74 -14.14 9.73
CA MET A 96 -28.44 -14.79 9.59
C MET A 96 -28.17 -15.13 8.11
N SER A 97 -27.10 -14.58 7.54
CA SER A 97 -26.56 -14.95 6.23
C SER A 97 -25.18 -15.58 6.39
N GLU A 98 -24.82 -16.50 5.51
CA GLU A 98 -23.48 -17.11 5.49
C GLU A 98 -22.61 -16.44 4.42
N VAL A 99 -21.40 -16.01 4.82
CA VAL A 99 -20.41 -15.43 3.91
C VAL A 99 -19.21 -16.37 3.82
N GLN A 100 -18.98 -16.92 2.63
CA GLN A 100 -17.81 -17.74 2.33
C GLN A 100 -16.88 -16.97 1.40
N GLN A 101 -15.58 -17.05 1.67
CA GLN A 101 -14.55 -16.45 0.82
C GLN A 101 -13.58 -17.50 0.33
N GLN A 102 -13.16 -17.38 -0.92
CA GLN A 102 -12.17 -18.23 -1.54
C GLN A 102 -11.18 -17.36 -2.31
N TRP A 103 -9.89 -17.62 -2.05
CA TRP A 103 -8.80 -17.00 -2.79
C TRP A 103 -8.31 -17.98 -3.85
N ILE A 104 -8.44 -17.61 -5.12
CA ILE A 104 -7.80 -18.35 -6.21
C ILE A 104 -6.39 -17.77 -6.36
N ARG A 105 -5.40 -18.58 -5.95
CA ARG A 105 -3.98 -18.22 -6.04
C ARG A 105 -3.36 -19.00 -7.19
N GLU A 106 -3.18 -18.35 -8.33
CA GLU A 106 -2.26 -18.82 -9.36
C GLU A 106 -0.86 -18.24 -9.11
N GLU A 107 0.17 -19.07 -9.30
CA GLU A 107 1.55 -18.79 -8.92
C GLU A 107 2.17 -17.61 -9.70
N ASN A 108 1.57 -17.24 -10.83
CA ASN A 108 2.06 -16.20 -11.75
C ASN A 108 1.00 -15.13 -12.14
N GLN A 109 -0.21 -15.19 -11.58
CA GLN A 109 -1.26 -14.22 -11.87
C GLN A 109 -1.71 -13.47 -10.63
N ASP A 110 -2.24 -12.27 -10.86
CA ASP A 110 -2.88 -11.47 -9.84
C ASP A 110 -4.02 -12.27 -9.21
N SER A 111 -4.06 -12.31 -7.88
CA SER A 111 -4.97 -13.22 -7.18
C SER A 111 -6.41 -12.76 -7.32
N GLU A 112 -7.24 -13.63 -7.87
CA GLU A 112 -8.68 -13.42 -7.95
C GLU A 112 -9.32 -13.70 -6.59
N PHE A 113 -10.21 -12.79 -6.21
CA PHE A 113 -10.97 -12.88 -4.98
C PHE A 113 -12.41 -13.26 -5.32
N ILE A 114 -12.87 -14.38 -4.75
CA ILE A 114 -14.24 -14.86 -4.87
C ILE A 114 -14.89 -14.82 -3.50
N MET A 115 -16.03 -14.14 -3.43
CA MET A 115 -16.87 -14.10 -2.23
C MET A 115 -18.26 -14.60 -2.58
N ASN A 116 -18.70 -15.64 -1.88
CA ASN A 116 -20.05 -16.17 -2.00
C ASN A 116 -20.85 -15.74 -0.77
N ILE A 117 -21.95 -15.02 -1.01
CA ILE A 117 -22.88 -14.58 0.02
C ILE A 117 -24.18 -15.36 -0.16
N TRP A 118 -24.54 -16.15 0.84
CA TRP A 118 -25.80 -16.88 0.89
C TRP A 118 -26.86 -16.03 1.59
N LEU A 119 -27.92 -15.69 0.87
CA LEU A 119 -28.99 -14.81 1.35
C LEU A 119 -30.11 -15.63 1.99
N PRO A 120 -30.68 -15.17 3.12
CA PRO A 120 -31.79 -15.85 3.76
C PRO A 120 -33.03 -15.77 2.86
N SER A 121 -33.62 -16.93 2.56
CA SER A 121 -34.86 -17.03 1.80
C SER A 121 -36.04 -16.80 2.74
N MET A 122 -36.44 -15.54 2.94
CA MET A 122 -37.54 -15.15 3.84
C MET A 122 -38.87 -14.93 3.09
N GLY A 123 -39.05 -15.53 1.91
CA GLY A 123 -40.26 -15.37 1.08
C GLY A 123 -40.30 -14.07 0.27
N ASN A 124 -39.48 -13.07 0.63
CA ASN A 124 -39.26 -11.84 -0.13
C ASN A 124 -37.81 -11.79 -0.63
N PHE A 125 -37.64 -11.49 -1.92
CA PHE A 125 -36.32 -11.35 -2.51
C PHE A 125 -35.80 -9.92 -2.35
N PRO A 126 -34.53 -9.75 -1.93
CA PRO A 126 -33.95 -8.42 -1.81
C PRO A 126 -33.75 -7.81 -3.20
N LYS A 127 -34.06 -6.52 -3.32
CA LYS A 127 -33.81 -5.73 -4.53
C LYS A 127 -32.38 -5.22 -4.57
N ASN A 128 -31.89 -4.76 -3.41
CA ASN A 128 -30.57 -4.16 -3.28
C ASN A 128 -29.82 -4.83 -2.12
N LEU A 129 -28.56 -5.13 -2.38
CA LEU A 129 -27.61 -5.77 -1.47
C LEU A 129 -26.47 -4.80 -1.24
N VAL A 130 -26.32 -4.27 -0.03
CA VAL A 130 -25.15 -3.50 0.36
C VAL A 130 -24.35 -4.33 1.34
N PHE A 131 -23.08 -4.60 1.05
CA PHE A 131 -22.23 -5.40 1.91
C PHE A 131 -21.04 -4.59 2.42
N PHE A 132 -20.62 -4.89 3.64
CA PHE A 132 -19.43 -4.40 4.30
C PHE A 132 -18.70 -5.62 4.87
N VAL A 133 -17.56 -5.95 4.28
CA VAL A 133 -16.75 -7.10 4.69
C VAL A 133 -15.41 -6.59 5.18
N PHE A 134 -15.04 -6.99 6.39
CA PHE A 134 -13.86 -6.45 7.07
C PHE A 134 -12.69 -7.41 6.92
N PHE A 135 -11.53 -6.85 6.56
CA PHE A 135 -10.29 -7.60 6.40
C PHE A 135 -9.18 -6.98 7.23
N LYS A 136 -8.28 -7.82 7.71
CA LYS A 136 -7.01 -7.40 8.30
C LYS A 136 -5.92 -7.53 7.26
N TYR A 137 -5.27 -6.41 6.96
CA TYR A 137 -4.10 -6.30 6.11
C TYR A 137 -2.86 -6.22 6.97
N ARG A 138 -1.84 -6.99 6.60
CA ARG A 138 -0.52 -6.93 7.22
C ARG A 138 0.57 -6.89 6.17
N LEU A 139 1.46 -5.90 6.29
CA LEU A 139 2.71 -5.79 5.54
C LEU A 139 3.85 -6.01 6.54
N ASP A 140 4.85 -6.80 6.17
CA ASP A 140 5.92 -7.25 7.06
C ASP A 140 7.32 -7.06 6.47
N TYR A 141 7.44 -6.82 5.16
CA TYR A 141 8.74 -6.91 4.47
C TYR A 141 9.57 -5.62 4.60
N HIS A 142 9.00 -4.47 4.24
CA HIS A 142 9.71 -3.17 4.31
C HIS A 142 9.11 -2.18 5.31
N SER A 143 7.85 -2.35 5.66
CA SER A 143 7.16 -1.54 6.66
C SER A 143 6.21 -2.45 7.40
N ASP A 144 6.28 -2.42 8.73
CA ASP A 144 5.42 -3.22 9.60
C ASP A 144 4.11 -2.45 9.78
N VAL A 145 3.13 -2.76 8.93
CA VAL A 145 1.85 -2.05 8.86
C VAL A 145 0.71 -3.03 9.05
N GLU A 146 -0.12 -2.76 10.04
CA GLU A 146 -1.38 -3.47 10.25
C GLU A 146 -2.55 -2.54 9.95
N ALA A 147 -3.46 -2.93 9.07
CA ALA A 147 -4.62 -2.13 8.73
C ALA A 147 -5.91 -2.95 8.75
N GLU A 148 -6.92 -2.47 9.45
CA GLU A 148 -8.29 -2.93 9.31
C GLU A 148 -8.94 -2.15 8.17
N VAL A 149 -9.38 -2.87 7.15
CA VAL A 149 -9.97 -2.29 5.94
C VAL A 149 -11.35 -2.86 5.68
N VAL A 150 -12.16 -2.07 4.98
CA VAL A 150 -13.54 -2.39 4.64
C VAL A 150 -13.67 -2.51 3.14
N LEU A 151 -14.11 -3.68 2.69
CA LEU A 151 -14.67 -3.82 1.36
C LEU A 151 -16.16 -3.50 1.43
N HIS A 152 -16.57 -2.42 0.76
CA HIS A 152 -17.97 -2.02 0.69
C HIS A 152 -18.38 -1.79 -0.75
N ASP A 153 -19.56 -2.29 -1.12
CA ASP A 153 -20.17 -2.05 -2.41
C ASP A 153 -21.68 -2.37 -2.36
N SER A 154 -22.41 -1.91 -3.37
CA SER A 154 -23.84 -2.18 -3.57
C SER A 154 -24.09 -2.97 -4.84
N LEU A 155 -24.92 -4.00 -4.76
CA LEU A 155 -25.33 -4.84 -5.87
C LEU A 155 -26.85 -4.83 -5.99
N GLN A 156 -27.34 -4.51 -7.18
CA GLN A 156 -28.75 -4.71 -7.51
C GLN A 156 -28.97 -6.18 -7.80
N VAL A 157 -29.82 -6.83 -7.00
CA VAL A 157 -30.12 -8.25 -7.13
C VAL A 157 -31.34 -8.40 -8.02
N ALA A 158 -31.16 -9.05 -9.17
CA ALA A 158 -32.22 -9.26 -10.15
C ALA A 158 -32.94 -10.58 -9.90
N GLY A 159 -34.24 -10.50 -9.57
CA GLY A 159 -35.12 -11.65 -9.47
C GLY A 159 -34.99 -12.45 -8.17
N ASN A 160 -35.31 -13.74 -8.24
CA ASN A 160 -35.44 -14.62 -7.09
C ASN A 160 -34.10 -15.29 -6.73
N THR A 161 -33.12 -14.48 -6.31
CA THR A 161 -31.76 -14.96 -6.07
C THR A 161 -31.50 -15.25 -4.59
N SER A 162 -31.02 -16.46 -4.29
CA SER A 162 -30.65 -16.91 -2.94
C SER A 162 -29.15 -16.83 -2.65
N ALA A 163 -28.32 -16.55 -3.65
CA ALA A 163 -26.87 -16.45 -3.50
C ALA A 163 -26.29 -15.37 -4.43
N ALA A 164 -25.39 -14.56 -3.90
CA ALA A 164 -24.63 -13.58 -4.68
C ALA A 164 -23.15 -13.98 -4.67
N THR A 165 -22.59 -14.20 -5.86
CA THR A 165 -21.15 -14.40 -6.03
C THR A 165 -20.53 -13.10 -6.51
N ILE A 166 -19.61 -12.56 -5.72
CA ILE A 166 -18.82 -11.39 -6.05
C ILE A 166 -17.45 -11.90 -6.47
N LEU A 167 -17.10 -11.63 -7.72
CA LEU A 167 -15.80 -11.92 -8.29
C LEU A 167 -15.13 -10.60 -8.64
N GLY A 168 -13.84 -10.50 -8.35
CA GLY A 168 -13.05 -9.35 -8.77
C GLY A 168 -11.65 -9.38 -8.18
N ARG A 169 -10.88 -8.35 -8.55
CA ARG A 169 -9.53 -8.18 -8.04
C ARG A 169 -9.54 -7.20 -6.88
N MET A 170 -9.05 -7.64 -5.73
CA MET A 170 -8.88 -6.76 -4.58
C MET A 170 -7.65 -5.88 -4.77
N THR A 171 -7.84 -4.58 -4.89
CA THR A 171 -6.75 -3.61 -5.05
C THR A 171 -6.67 -2.68 -3.86
N ALA A 172 -5.45 -2.53 -3.35
CA ALA A 172 -5.16 -1.68 -2.21
C ALA A 172 -4.85 -0.26 -2.71
N ASP A 173 -5.57 0.72 -2.17
CA ASP A 173 -5.41 2.13 -2.50
C ASP A 173 -4.69 2.85 -1.35
N GLN A 174 -3.47 3.29 -1.63
CA GLN A 174 -2.63 4.00 -0.67
C GLN A 174 -2.62 5.48 -1.03
N LYS A 175 -3.20 6.31 -0.15
CA LYS A 175 -3.23 7.77 -0.31
C LYS A 175 -1.96 8.43 0.19
N GLU A 176 -1.38 7.88 1.26
CA GLU A 176 -0.19 8.44 1.92
C GLU A 176 0.89 7.37 2.12
N PRO A 177 2.18 7.73 2.04
CA PRO A 177 3.28 6.81 2.35
C PRO A 177 3.18 6.27 3.78
N PHE A 178 3.38 4.97 3.95
CA PHE A 178 3.42 4.35 5.27
C PHE A 178 4.65 4.79 6.06
N ARG A 179 4.47 4.97 7.37
CA ARG A 179 5.61 5.09 8.29
C ARG A 179 6.08 3.71 8.75
N TRP A 180 7.26 3.68 9.37
CA TRP A 180 7.99 2.46 9.69
C TRP A 180 7.23 1.45 10.57
N ARG A 181 6.23 1.91 11.34
CA ARG A 181 5.30 1.09 12.12
C ARG A 181 3.97 1.81 12.27
N GLU A 182 2.94 1.35 11.58
CA GLU A 182 1.62 1.98 11.64
C GLU A 182 0.52 0.95 11.82
N ARG A 183 -0.47 1.35 12.62
CA ARG A 183 -1.66 0.57 12.84
C ARG A 183 -2.90 1.40 12.53
N TYR A 184 -3.66 0.96 11.55
CA TYR A 184 -4.93 1.57 11.16
C TYR A 184 -6.06 0.71 11.69
N LEU A 185 -6.81 1.24 12.66
CA LEU A 185 -8.01 0.61 13.20
C LEU A 185 -9.23 1.31 12.61
N LEU A 186 -10.21 0.52 12.18
CA LEU A 186 -11.47 1.06 11.67
C LEU A 186 -12.52 1.13 12.78
N PHE A 187 -12.42 0.19 13.72
CA PHE A 187 -13.23 0.15 14.92
C PHE A 187 -12.40 0.39 16.17
N ASP A 188 -12.99 1.10 17.11
CA ASP A 188 -12.46 1.19 18.47
C ASP A 188 -12.96 -0.02 19.27
N PRO A 189 -12.06 -0.91 19.76
CA PRO A 189 -12.46 -2.12 20.47
C PRO A 189 -13.17 -1.84 21.80
N ASP A 190 -12.96 -0.67 22.40
CA ASP A 190 -13.51 -0.33 23.71
C ASP A 190 -14.91 0.29 23.61
N ARG A 191 -15.32 0.69 22.40
CA ARG A 191 -16.55 1.43 22.17
C ARG A 191 -17.73 0.49 21.93
N ARG A 192 -18.86 0.76 22.59
CA ARG A 192 -20.07 -0.10 22.58
C ARG A 192 -21.34 0.59 22.10
N ASP A 193 -21.21 1.77 21.50
CA ASP A 193 -22.34 2.52 20.96
C ASP A 193 -22.75 2.00 19.58
N ALA A 194 -24.04 1.75 19.38
CA ALA A 194 -24.57 1.30 18.09
C ALA A 194 -24.34 2.33 16.98
N GLU A 195 -24.24 3.62 17.31
CA GLU A 195 -23.96 4.68 16.35
C GLU A 195 -22.63 4.51 15.65
N HIS A 196 -21.62 4.01 16.37
CA HIS A 196 -20.31 3.70 15.82
C HIS A 196 -20.33 2.53 14.84
N TYR A 197 -21.42 1.78 14.72
CA TYR A 197 -21.53 0.69 13.76
C TYR A 197 -22.54 0.99 12.65
N LYS A 198 -23.04 2.23 12.57
CA LYS A 198 -23.92 2.65 11.47
C LYS A 198 -23.17 2.57 10.13
N PRO A 199 -23.79 2.05 9.05
CA PRO A 199 -23.15 1.91 7.74
C PRO A 199 -22.52 3.20 7.21
N ILE A 200 -23.19 4.34 7.41
CA ILE A 200 -22.72 5.64 6.93
C ILE A 200 -21.45 6.11 7.65
N GLU A 201 -21.34 5.82 8.94
CA GLU A 201 -20.17 6.14 9.76
C GLU A 201 -18.98 5.23 9.41
N ILE A 202 -19.26 3.97 9.11
CA ILE A 202 -18.25 2.99 8.64
C ILE A 202 -17.69 3.44 7.29
N ALA A 203 -18.57 3.75 6.33
CA ALA A 203 -18.15 4.23 5.01
C ALA A 203 -17.34 5.53 5.09
N THR A 204 -17.78 6.48 5.91
CA THR A 204 -17.07 7.76 6.11
C THR A 204 -15.67 7.53 6.68
N ARG A 205 -15.51 6.60 7.63
CA ARG A 205 -14.19 6.25 8.18
C ARG A 205 -13.29 5.54 7.18
N ALA A 206 -13.83 4.58 6.43
CA ALA A 206 -13.09 3.90 5.37
C ALA A 206 -12.54 4.89 4.32
N ILE A 207 -13.32 5.91 3.96
CA ILE A 207 -12.87 6.96 3.03
C ILE A 207 -11.79 7.85 3.65
N LYS A 208 -11.88 8.17 4.94
CA LYS A 208 -10.91 9.04 5.63
C LYS A 208 -9.56 8.35 5.90
N GLN A 209 -9.54 7.03 5.98
CA GLN A 209 -8.28 6.30 6.20
C GLN A 209 -7.30 6.52 5.03
N PRO A 210 -5.99 6.59 5.31
CA PRO A 210 -4.95 6.77 4.29
C PRO A 210 -4.71 5.49 3.48
N PHE A 211 -5.21 4.35 3.96
CA PHE A 211 -5.16 3.08 3.29
C PHE A 211 -6.58 2.51 3.20
N ASN A 212 -7.01 2.15 1.99
CA ASN A 212 -8.30 1.54 1.77
C ASN A 212 -8.18 0.42 0.74
N VAL A 213 -9.25 -0.36 0.58
CA VAL A 213 -9.32 -1.42 -0.41
C VAL A 213 -10.57 -1.26 -1.25
N ARG A 214 -10.41 -1.52 -2.54
CA ARG A 214 -11.50 -1.57 -3.50
C ARG A 214 -11.48 -2.89 -4.25
N LEU A 215 -12.62 -3.24 -4.82
CA LEU A 215 -12.72 -4.32 -5.78
C LEU A 215 -12.70 -3.71 -7.17
N ASP A 216 -11.67 -3.99 -7.94
CA ASP A 216 -11.67 -3.72 -9.38
C ASP A 216 -12.45 -4.84 -10.06
N ARG A 217 -13.58 -4.47 -10.68
CA ARG A 217 -14.47 -5.33 -11.47
C ARG A 217 -14.24 -5.13 -12.95
#